data_AF-A0AAV4DRR8-F1
#
_entry.id   AF-A0AAV4DRR8-F1
#
_cell.length_a   1.000
_cell.length_b   1.000
_cell.length_c   1.000
_cell.angle_alpha   90.00
_cell.angle_beta   90.00
_cell.angle_gamma   90.00
#
_symmetry.space_group_name_H-M   'P 1'
#
loop_
_entity.id
_entity.type
_entity.pdbx_description
1 polymer ?
#
loop_
_entity_poly.entity_id
_entity_poly.type
_entity_poly.pdbx_seq_one_letter_code
_entity_poly.pdbx_strand_id
1 'polypeptide(L)'
;MSNLNSRPGFCSTILDALKIRMSSMTKLDKECTLIFDEMTIKEAVVYNIRDDEIMGFEDYGKRGLVFLARGLTSNWKQSFVFFLSRGTVKDTLLKTFYYLLL
;
A
#
# COMPACT_ATOMS: atom_id res chain seq x y z
N MET A 1 -9.73 10.70 16.21
CA MET A 1 -10.00 9.55 15.31
C MET A 1 -9.42 9.89 13.95
N SER A 2 -8.48 9.11 13.44
CA SER A 2 -7.81 9.37 12.16
C SER A 2 -8.78 9.21 10.99
N ASN A 3 -9.02 10.28 10.22
CA ASN A 3 -9.88 10.32 9.01
C ASN A 3 -9.32 9.52 7.81
N LEU A 4 -8.43 8.56 8.05
CA LEU A 4 -7.80 7.78 7.00
C LEU A 4 -8.67 6.55 6.72
N ASN A 5 -9.48 6.64 5.66
CA ASN A 5 -10.26 5.51 5.19
C ASN A 5 -9.39 4.62 4.29
N SER A 6 -8.65 3.68 4.91
CA SER A 6 -7.77 2.77 4.18
C SER A 6 -8.52 1.50 3.79
N ARG A 7 -9.07 1.47 2.57
CA ARG A 7 -9.55 0.23 1.94
C ARG A 7 -8.40 -0.49 1.24
N PRO A 8 -8.48 -1.83 1.04
CA PRO A 8 -7.53 -2.55 0.20
C PRO A 8 -7.45 -1.90 -1.18
N GLY A 9 -6.23 -1.61 -1.62
CA GLY A 9 -5.94 -0.84 -2.82
C GLY A 9 -5.04 0.36 -2.54
N PHE A 10 -5.00 1.26 -3.52
CA PHE A 10 -4.20 2.48 -3.44
C PHE A 10 -4.87 3.48 -2.49
N CYS A 11 -4.13 3.92 -1.48
CA CYS A 11 -4.58 5.02 -0.63
C CYS A 11 -4.09 6.34 -1.22
N SER A 12 -4.96 7.07 -1.92
CA SER A 12 -4.64 8.35 -2.55
C SER A 12 -4.05 9.35 -1.56
N THR A 13 -4.60 9.44 -0.34
CA THR A 13 -4.10 10.33 0.70
C THR A 13 -2.64 10.07 1.06
N ILE A 14 -2.24 8.80 1.16
CA ILE A 14 -0.85 8.43 1.46
C ILE A 14 0.06 8.69 0.25
N LEU A 15 -0.43 8.40 -0.96
CA LEU A 15 0.30 8.70 -2.19
C LEU A 15 0.55 10.20 -2.37
N ASP A 16 -0.43 11.03 -2.08
CA ASP A 16 -0.30 12.48 -2.19
C ASP A 16 0.65 13.02 -1.11
N ALA A 17 0.57 12.49 0.12
CA ALA A 17 1.54 12.80 1.16
C ALA A 17 2.98 12.38 0.76
N LEU A 18 3.14 11.24 0.10
CA LEU A 18 4.42 10.79 -0.43
C LEU A 18 4.94 11.74 -1.52
N LYS A 19 4.09 12.16 -2.46
CA LYS A 19 4.45 13.15 -3.50
C LYS A 19 4.88 14.48 -2.90
N ILE A 20 4.15 14.99 -1.90
CA ILE A 20 4.50 16.23 -1.19
C ILE A 20 5.85 16.08 -0.48
N ARG A 21 6.11 14.93 0.14
CA ARG A 21 7.40 14.66 0.77
C ARG A 21 8.53 14.61 -0.27
N MET A 22 8.30 13.96 -1.40
CA MET A 22 9.29 13.86 -2.47
C MET A 22 9.57 15.22 -3.12
N SER A 23 8.60 16.14 -3.20
CA SER A 23 8.82 17.44 -3.83
C SER A 23 9.89 18.29 -3.14
N SER A 24 10.08 18.12 -1.82
CA SER A 24 11.13 18.81 -1.03
C SER A 24 12.46 18.06 -0.97
N MET A 25 12.56 16.84 -1.54
CA MET A 25 13.77 16.03 -1.55
C MET A 25 14.72 16.40 -2.70
N THR A 26 16.01 16.25 -2.45
CA THR A 26 17.02 16.32 -3.51
C THR A 26 16.87 15.17 -4.50
N LYS A 27 17.48 15.28 -5.68
CA LYS A 27 17.44 14.19 -6.68
C LYS A 27 18.00 12.88 -6.13
N LEU A 28 19.05 12.96 -5.32
CA LEU A 28 19.68 11.80 -4.68
C LEU A 28 18.77 11.18 -3.61
N ASP A 29 18.07 12.00 -2.83
CA ASP A 29 17.18 11.52 -1.75
C ASP A 29 15.88 10.89 -2.27
N LYS A 30 15.49 11.21 -3.52
CA LYS A 30 14.35 10.61 -4.22
C LYS A 30 14.61 9.18 -4.68
N GLU A 31 15.87 8.80 -4.83
CA GLU A 31 16.21 7.43 -5.21
C GLU A 31 15.73 6.46 -4.13
N CYS A 32 14.87 5.53 -4.52
CA CYS A 32 14.23 4.60 -3.61
C CYS A 32 14.13 3.20 -4.23
N THR A 33 14.00 2.21 -3.37
CA THR A 33 13.66 0.84 -3.74
C THR A 33 12.20 0.59 -3.40
N LEU A 34 11.50 -0.08 -4.31
CA LEU A 34 10.20 -0.66 -4.06
C LEU A 34 10.38 -2.02 -3.38
N ILE A 35 9.86 -2.15 -2.17
CA ILE A 35 9.84 -3.39 -1.40
C ILE A 35 8.40 -3.84 -1.29
N PHE A 36 8.14 -5.13 -1.46
CA PHE A 36 6.83 -5.71 -1.22
C PHE A 36 6.97 -7.06 -0.55
N ASP A 37 6.02 -7.37 0.32
CA ASP A 37 5.94 -8.65 0.99
C ASP A 37 4.48 -9.03 1.25
N GLU A 38 4.26 -10.34 1.38
CA GLU A 38 2.95 -10.93 1.59
C GLU A 38 2.89 -11.61 2.96
N MET A 39 2.04 -11.11 3.85
CA MET A 39 1.86 -11.66 5.20
C MET A 39 0.57 -12.48 5.28
N THR A 40 0.60 -13.60 5.98
CA THR A 40 -0.64 -14.35 6.29
C THR A 40 -1.45 -13.58 7.33
N ILE A 41 -2.73 -13.38 7.05
CA ILE A 41 -3.67 -12.74 7.98
C ILE A 41 -4.69 -13.76 8.48
N LYS A 42 -5.18 -13.56 9.71
CA LYS A 42 -6.21 -14.42 10.27
C LYS A 42 -7.55 -14.17 9.56
N GLU A 43 -8.22 -15.25 9.17
CA GLU A 43 -9.58 -15.17 8.66
C GLU A 43 -10.53 -14.72 9.78
N ALA A 44 -11.28 -13.66 9.51
CA ALA A 44 -12.29 -13.13 10.41
C ALA A 44 -13.37 -12.42 9.58
N VAL A 45 -14.62 -12.62 9.97
CA VAL A 45 -15.75 -11.82 9.47
C VAL A 45 -15.95 -10.66 10.42
N VAL A 46 -15.89 -9.43 9.90
CA VAL A 46 -15.94 -8.20 10.69
C VAL A 46 -16.98 -7.28 10.10
N TYR A 47 -17.94 -6.83 10.90
CA TYR A 47 -18.89 -5.82 10.48
C TYR A 47 -18.31 -4.41 10.71
N ASN A 48 -18.16 -3.64 9.64
CA ASN A 48 -17.75 -2.25 9.64
C ASN A 48 -18.99 -1.36 9.80
N ILE A 49 -19.26 -0.94 11.04
CA ILE A 49 -20.42 -0.10 11.38
C ILE A 49 -20.41 1.23 10.62
N ARG A 50 -19.23 1.79 10.32
CA ARG A 50 -19.12 3.11 9.68
C ARG A 50 -19.63 3.09 8.24
N ASP A 51 -19.30 2.03 7.51
CA ASP A 51 -19.63 1.90 6.09
C ASP A 51 -20.80 0.91 5.86
N ASP A 52 -21.43 0.43 6.94
CA ASP A 52 -22.51 -0.56 6.96
C ASP A 52 -22.21 -1.79 6.07
N GLU A 53 -21.01 -2.36 6.22
CA GLU A 53 -20.53 -3.46 5.39
C GLU A 53 -19.96 -4.61 6.22
N ILE A 54 -20.17 -5.84 5.77
CA ILE A 54 -19.49 -7.01 6.33
C ILE A 54 -18.21 -7.25 5.54
N MET A 55 -17.06 -7.24 6.21
CA MET A 55 -15.73 -7.47 5.66
C MET A 55 -15.23 -8.86 6.02
N GLY A 56 -14.33 -9.42 5.21
CA GLY A 56 -13.61 -10.66 5.52
C GLY A 56 -14.24 -11.94 4.99
N PHE A 57 -15.33 -11.83 4.23
CA PHE A 57 -15.70 -12.87 3.27
C PHE A 57 -14.74 -12.85 2.06
N GLU A 58 -15.05 -13.62 1.01
CA GLU A 58 -14.22 -13.89 -0.18
C GLU A 58 -13.64 -12.66 -0.91
N ASP A 59 -14.07 -11.46 -0.54
CA ASP A 59 -13.72 -10.15 -1.06
C ASP A 59 -12.22 -9.83 -1.03
N TYR A 60 -11.46 -10.48 -0.14
CA TYR A 60 -10.13 -10.00 0.20
C TYR A 60 -9.06 -11.10 0.28
N GLY A 61 -9.37 -12.33 0.65
CA GLY A 61 -8.37 -13.40 0.67
C GLY A 61 -7.51 -13.47 1.93
N LYS A 62 -6.61 -14.46 2.00
CA LYS A 62 -5.99 -14.94 3.25
C LYS A 62 -4.64 -14.27 3.57
N ARG A 63 -4.17 -13.42 2.67
CA ARG A 63 -2.83 -12.83 2.75
C ARG A 63 -2.93 -11.34 2.48
N GLY A 64 -2.15 -10.55 3.20
CA GLY A 64 -2.01 -9.11 2.99
C GLY A 64 -0.72 -8.83 2.24
N LEU A 65 -0.83 -8.33 1.02
CA LEU A 65 0.29 -7.87 0.21
C LEU A 65 0.50 -6.38 0.45
N VAL A 66 1.66 -5.97 0.94
CA VAL A 66 1.97 -4.56 1.23
C VAL A 66 3.12 -4.08 0.35
N PHE A 67 3.00 -2.87 -0.20
CA PHE A 67 4.06 -2.19 -0.93
C PHE A 67 4.61 -1.01 -0.11
N LEU A 68 5.94 -0.92 -0.08
CA LEU A 68 6.73 0.05 0.65
C LEU A 68 7.76 0.69 -0.27
N ALA A 69 7.84 2.01 -0.27
CA ALA A 69 8.94 2.74 -0.88
C ALA A 69 9.96 3.06 0.21
N ARG A 70 11.23 2.74 -0.03
CA ARG A 70 12.34 2.98 0.90
C ARG A 70 13.46 3.74 0.21
N GLY A 71 13.86 4.87 0.78
CA GLY A 71 15.00 5.64 0.28
C GLY A 71 16.29 4.82 0.26
N LEU A 72 17.09 4.98 -0.79
CA LEU A 72 18.38 4.32 -0.96
C LEU A 72 19.48 5.03 -0.18
N THR A 73 19.57 6.35 -0.39
CA THR A 73 20.59 7.23 0.19
C THR A 73 20.11 7.94 1.46
N SER A 74 18.78 8.05 1.60
CA SER A 74 18.11 8.72 2.70
C SER A 74 17.27 7.73 3.51
N ASN A 75 17.24 7.90 4.84
CA ASN A 75 16.57 6.99 5.74
C ASN A 75 15.06 7.31 5.85
N TRP A 76 14.31 6.99 4.81
CA TRP A 76 12.85 7.07 4.82
C TRP A 76 12.20 5.80 4.31
N LYS A 77 10.99 5.54 4.82
CA LYS A 77 10.13 4.44 4.41
C LYS A 77 8.67 4.91 4.46
N GLN A 78 7.87 4.56 3.46
CA GLN A 78 6.44 4.85 3.42
C GLN A 78 5.71 3.67 2.78
N SER A 79 4.74 3.08 3.49
CA SER A 79 3.81 2.13 2.88
C SER A 79 2.72 2.94 2.21
N PHE A 80 2.31 2.58 1.01
CA PHE A 80 1.37 3.41 0.25
C PHE A 80 0.27 2.60 -0.42
N VAL A 81 0.41 1.27 -0.44
CA VAL A 81 -0.60 0.35 -0.94
C VAL A 81 -0.59 -0.93 -0.14
N PHE A 82 -1.79 -1.45 0.12
CA PHE A 82 -1.95 -2.84 0.52
C PHE A 82 -3.08 -3.49 -0.25
N PHE A 83 -2.92 -4.74 -0.62
CA PHE A 83 -3.98 -5.56 -1.19
C PHE A 83 -4.19 -6.76 -0.29
N LEU A 84 -5.37 -7.34 -0.40
CA LEU A 84 -5.63 -8.64 0.16
C LEU A 84 -5.60 -9.63 -1.02
N SER A 85 -4.84 -10.72 -0.88
CA SER A 85 -4.52 -11.68 -1.93
C SER A 85 -4.88 -13.11 -1.54
N ARG A 86 -5.24 -13.91 -2.56
CA ARG A 86 -5.46 -15.36 -2.48
C ARG A 86 -4.40 -16.17 -3.25
N GLY A 87 -3.45 -15.51 -3.92
CA GLY A 87 -2.45 -16.13 -4.79
C GLY A 87 -1.36 -15.15 -5.22
N THR A 88 -0.63 -15.48 -6.29
CA THR A 88 0.53 -14.70 -6.77
C THR A 88 0.18 -13.28 -7.22
N VAL A 89 1.11 -12.35 -7.00
CA VAL A 89 1.02 -10.95 -7.43
C VAL A 89 0.95 -10.87 -8.96
N LYS A 90 -0.01 -10.12 -9.51
CA LYS A 90 -0.14 -9.92 -10.95
C LYS A 90 0.98 -9.00 -11.47
N ASP A 91 1.59 -9.35 -12.59
CA ASP A 91 2.64 -8.54 -13.28
C ASP A 91 2.18 -7.11 -13.59
N THR A 92 0.90 -6.93 -13.96
CA THR A 92 0.33 -5.61 -14.24
C THR A 92 0.45 -4.65 -13.07
N LEU A 93 0.36 -5.16 -11.83
CA LEU A 93 0.47 -4.37 -10.62
C LEU A 93 1.88 -3.81 -10.43
N LEU A 94 2.90 -4.65 -10.67
CA LEU A 94 4.32 -4.28 -10.58
C LEU A 94 4.67 -3.20 -11.60
N LYS A 95 4.15 -3.31 -12.82
CA LYS A 95 4.32 -2.28 -13.87
C LYS A 95 3.72 -0.95 -13.45
N THR A 96 2.52 -0.94 -12.88
CA THR A 96 1.89 0.30 -12.38
C THR A 96 2.76 0.99 -11.33
N PHE A 97 3.40 0.23 -10.43
CA PHE A 97 4.28 0.82 -9.42
C PHE A 97 5.57 1.39 -9.98
N TYR A 98 6.16 0.73 -10.98
CA TYR A 98 7.33 1.26 -11.67
C TYR A 98 7.05 2.63 -12.29
N TYR A 99 5.90 2.79 -12.97
CA TYR A 99 5.50 4.08 -13.56
C TYR A 99 5.09 5.13 -12.52
N LEU A 100 4.68 4.74 -11.31
CA LEU A 100 4.28 5.67 -10.26
C LEU A 100 5.47 6.33 -9.54
N LEU A 101 6.63 5.66 -9.58
CA LEU A 101 7.86 6.09 -8.90
C LEU A 101 8.85 6.81 -9.81
N LEU A 102 8.59 6.87 -11.12
CA LEU A 102 9.30 7.69 -12.11
C LEU A 102 8.61 9.04 -12.30
#